data_AF-A0A3T1B452-F1
#
_entry.id   AF-A0A3T1B452-F1
#
_cell.length_a   1.000
_cell.length_b   1.000
_cell.length_c   1.000
_cell.angle_alpha   90.00
_cell.angle_beta   90.00
_cell.angle_gamma   90.00
#
_symmetry.space_group_name_H-M   'P 1'
#
loop_
_entity.id
_entity.type
_entity.pdbx_description
1 polymer ?
#
loop_
_entity_poly.entity_id
_entity_poly.type
_entity_poly.pdbx_seq_one_letter_code
_entity_poly.pdbx_strand_id
1 'polypeptide(L)'
;MRIHSRAVLAVVTASVLAAGGLYLIIAGSGEGPGAGVPRAQPVAGQAKATTGEATPPATATTSAASPSPSTIQASASASAGASAPARQAARGGWVKVDQALWKKQLAAFKALKPAPVRNNPVKVPEFHVDCTVAKQSPDDAIVFPNLPGASHMHTFFGPDIIGASTTTKDLLAAEKTSCRTKGDNSAYWMPQLTRNGKPVPPHGFRIYYGSRLKDPSRTTILPPGLVMIAGDAKRQEPTPKDSGINQFWCAGAAEVGRSADGNWPKCGTGGRMIISITFPDCWDGKHVDSPDHRSHVGPAGPDGTCAGGRFPVAIPSISELFTYDTRGGDGFALSSGLPSSAHMDMMNGWDPAVLGPLVRTCINQGVKCGTTPTFD
;
A
#
# COMPACT_ATOMS: atom_id res chain seq x y z
N MET A 1 10.14 28.58 -71.77
CA MET A 1 9.53 28.56 -70.42
C MET A 1 8.02 28.52 -70.56
N ARG A 2 7.38 27.37 -70.36
CA ARG A 2 5.93 27.20 -70.39
C ARG A 2 5.51 26.41 -69.17
N ILE A 3 4.70 27.02 -68.32
CA ILE A 3 4.03 26.43 -67.18
C ILE A 3 2.65 25.99 -67.66
N HIS A 4 2.32 24.70 -67.60
CA HIS A 4 0.95 24.23 -67.70
C HIS A 4 0.70 23.07 -66.73
N SER A 5 -0.17 23.35 -65.76
CA SER A 5 -0.89 22.39 -64.94
C SER A 5 -1.74 21.46 -65.80
N ARG A 6 -1.80 20.18 -65.45
CA ARG A 6 -2.88 19.27 -65.86
C ARG A 6 -3.32 18.40 -64.69
N ALA A 7 -4.61 18.50 -64.39
CA ALA A 7 -5.37 17.52 -63.66
C ALA A 7 -5.51 16.23 -64.49
N VAL A 8 -5.51 15.07 -63.84
CA VAL A 8 -6.10 13.84 -64.41
C VAL A 8 -6.90 13.10 -63.34
N LEU A 9 -8.05 12.67 -63.84
CA LEU A 9 -9.22 12.03 -63.30
C LEU A 9 -8.96 10.64 -62.67
N ALA A 10 -9.69 10.34 -61.60
CA ALA A 10 -9.75 9.04 -60.96
C ALA A 10 -10.58 8.04 -61.78
N VAL A 11 -10.09 6.82 -61.93
CA VAL A 11 -10.90 5.64 -62.29
C VAL A 11 -10.53 4.53 -61.29
N VAL A 12 -11.55 4.11 -60.55
CA VAL A 12 -11.52 2.97 -59.63
C VAL A 12 -11.85 1.72 -60.43
N THR A 13 -10.96 0.73 -60.44
CA THR A 13 -11.28 -0.65 -60.78
C THR A 13 -10.82 -1.56 -59.66
N ALA A 14 -11.79 -2.24 -59.06
CA ALA A 14 -11.57 -3.27 -58.06
C ALA A 14 -11.12 -4.57 -58.75
N SER A 15 -10.18 -5.28 -58.14
CA SER A 15 -9.92 -6.69 -58.42
C SER A 15 -9.49 -7.37 -57.13
N VAL A 16 -10.31 -8.32 -56.70
CA VAL A 16 -10.06 -9.26 -55.60
C VAL A 16 -9.14 -10.35 -56.14
N LEU A 17 -8.12 -10.77 -55.38
CA LEU A 17 -7.61 -12.15 -55.37
C LEU A 17 -6.72 -12.39 -54.14
N ALA A 18 -6.96 -13.55 -53.54
CA ALA A 18 -6.35 -14.06 -52.32
C ALA A 18 -4.97 -14.71 -52.57
N ALA A 19 -4.09 -14.63 -51.57
CA ALA A 19 -3.00 -15.59 -51.27
C ALA A 19 -2.55 -15.27 -49.83
N GLY A 20 -2.43 -16.23 -48.91
CA GLY A 20 -1.53 -17.38 -49.00
C GLY A 20 -0.20 -16.96 -48.39
N GLY A 21 0.04 -17.36 -47.14
CA GLY A 21 1.07 -16.77 -46.28
C GLY A 21 2.53 -17.09 -46.62
N LEU A 22 3.43 -16.39 -45.94
CA LEU A 22 4.76 -16.92 -45.63
C LEU A 22 5.33 -16.22 -44.37
N TYR A 23 5.65 -17.05 -43.39
CA TYR A 23 6.32 -16.71 -42.15
C TYR A 23 7.79 -16.39 -42.47
N LEU A 24 8.27 -15.19 -42.14
CA LEU A 24 9.70 -14.87 -42.16
C LEU A 24 10.14 -14.59 -40.73
N ILE A 25 10.84 -15.56 -40.13
CA ILE A 25 11.51 -15.42 -38.85
C ILE A 25 12.80 -14.61 -39.11
N ILE A 26 12.84 -13.38 -38.63
CA ILE A 26 14.10 -12.64 -38.44
C ILE A 26 14.41 -12.70 -36.94
N ALA A 27 15.43 -13.49 -36.59
CA ALA A 27 16.03 -13.49 -35.28
C ALA A 27 16.81 -12.18 -35.09
N GLY A 28 16.27 -11.27 -34.28
CA GLY A 28 16.95 -10.07 -33.81
C GLY A 28 17.14 -10.15 -32.30
N SER A 29 18.38 -10.35 -31.88
CA SER A 29 18.84 -10.20 -30.50
C SER A 29 18.59 -8.77 -30.02
N GLY A 30 17.85 -8.60 -28.92
CA GLY A 30 17.59 -7.30 -28.32
C GLY A 30 17.11 -7.46 -26.88
N GLU A 31 17.88 -6.89 -25.96
CA GLU A 31 17.67 -6.87 -24.50
C GLU A 31 16.25 -6.39 -24.10
N GLY A 32 15.66 -7.06 -23.12
CA GLY A 32 14.29 -6.83 -22.68
C GLY A 32 14.10 -5.53 -21.89
N PRO A 33 12.96 -4.83 -22.03
CA PRO A 33 12.63 -3.69 -21.19
C PRO A 33 12.00 -4.15 -19.86
N GLY A 34 12.30 -3.39 -18.81
CA GLY A 34 11.90 -3.65 -17.43
C GLY A 34 10.40 -3.85 -17.22
N ALA A 35 10.09 -4.79 -16.32
CA ALA A 35 8.74 -5.08 -15.88
C ALA A 35 8.09 -3.82 -15.27
N GLY A 36 7.14 -3.23 -16.00
CA GLY A 36 6.20 -2.27 -15.47
C GLY A 36 5.24 -2.97 -14.50
N VAL A 37 5.10 -2.41 -13.30
CA VAL A 37 4.03 -2.79 -12.35
C VAL A 37 2.69 -2.42 -12.98
N PRO A 38 1.72 -3.35 -13.12
CA PRO A 38 0.41 -3.00 -13.65
C PRO A 38 -0.36 -2.10 -12.68
N ARG A 39 -0.93 -1.03 -13.24
CA ARG A 39 -1.77 -0.05 -12.55
C ARG A 39 -3.09 -0.71 -12.11
N ALA A 40 -3.25 -0.96 -10.82
CA ALA A 40 -4.55 -1.33 -10.26
C ALA A 40 -5.52 -0.13 -10.33
N GLN A 41 -6.69 -0.32 -10.95
CA GLN A 41 -7.80 0.64 -10.92
C GLN A 41 -8.57 0.51 -9.59
N PRO A 42 -9.01 1.62 -8.96
CA PRO A 42 -9.86 1.55 -7.79
C PRO A 42 -11.29 1.18 -8.20
N VAL A 43 -11.81 0.08 -7.66
CA VAL A 43 -13.24 -0.26 -7.76
C VAL A 43 -13.99 0.50 -6.66
N ALA A 44 -14.83 1.46 -7.08
CA ALA A 44 -15.76 2.14 -6.20
C ALA A 44 -16.92 1.21 -5.84
N GLY A 45 -17.02 0.78 -4.58
CA GLY A 45 -18.16 0.04 -4.07
C GLY A 45 -19.33 0.98 -3.76
N GLN A 46 -20.35 1.00 -4.63
CA GLN A 46 -21.67 1.57 -4.31
C GLN A 46 -22.53 0.50 -3.62
N ALA A 47 -22.79 0.65 -2.33
CA ALA A 47 -23.80 -0.13 -1.62
C ALA A 47 -25.15 0.62 -1.72
N LYS A 48 -26.09 0.07 -2.50
CA LYS A 48 -27.48 0.54 -2.54
C LYS A 48 -28.28 -0.34 -1.57
N ALA A 49 -28.83 0.30 -0.54
CA ALA A 49 -29.72 -0.34 0.42
C ALA A 49 -31.07 -0.67 -0.25
N THR A 50 -31.52 -1.91 -0.10
CA THR A 50 -32.92 -2.29 -0.34
C THR A 50 -33.45 -3.01 0.88
N THR A 51 -34.41 -2.37 1.53
CA THR A 51 -35.27 -2.87 2.60
C THR A 51 -36.15 -3.99 2.08
N GLY A 52 -36.15 -5.14 2.75
CA GLY A 52 -37.02 -6.28 2.48
C GLY A 52 -37.28 -7.03 3.77
N GLU A 53 -38.38 -6.66 4.42
CA GLU A 53 -38.95 -7.24 5.62
C GLU A 53 -39.57 -8.61 5.30
N ALA A 54 -39.19 -9.66 6.02
CA ALA A 54 -39.84 -10.96 5.95
C ALA A 54 -39.87 -11.62 7.34
N THR A 55 -41.04 -11.57 7.94
CA THR A 55 -41.44 -12.26 9.18
C THR A 55 -41.62 -13.77 8.96
N PRO A 56 -41.15 -14.64 9.87
CA PRO A 56 -41.68 -16.00 9.99
C PRO A 56 -42.63 -16.15 11.20
N PRO A 57 -43.60 -17.07 11.15
CA PRO A 57 -44.70 -17.14 12.11
C PRO A 57 -44.33 -17.89 13.40
N ALA A 58 -45.04 -17.53 14.47
CA ALA A 58 -45.02 -18.16 15.77
C ALA A 58 -45.72 -19.53 15.79
N THR A 59 -45.19 -20.46 16.59
CA THR A 59 -45.97 -21.56 17.18
C THR A 59 -45.59 -21.71 18.65
N ALA A 60 -46.59 -21.94 19.48
CA ALA A 60 -46.53 -21.82 20.93
C ALA A 60 -46.39 -23.18 21.65
N THR A 61 -45.73 -23.09 22.82
CA THR A 61 -45.90 -23.87 24.06
C THR A 61 -45.56 -25.37 24.10
N THR A 62 -44.65 -25.73 25.02
CA THR A 62 -45.03 -26.34 26.32
C THR A 62 -43.85 -26.35 27.29
N SER A 63 -44.17 -26.11 28.56
CA SER A 63 -43.29 -26.06 29.72
C SER A 63 -43.06 -27.46 30.28
N ALA A 64 -41.81 -27.83 30.58
CA ALA A 64 -41.49 -28.95 31.47
C ALA A 64 -40.12 -28.73 32.15
N ALA A 65 -40.05 -29.13 33.41
CA ALA A 65 -39.05 -28.75 34.41
C ALA A 65 -37.66 -29.39 34.26
N SER A 66 -36.69 -28.75 34.94
CA SER A 66 -35.27 -29.10 35.11
C SER A 66 -34.96 -30.51 35.60
N PRO A 67 -33.73 -30.98 35.34
CA PRO A 67 -32.88 -31.38 36.45
C PRO A 67 -31.47 -30.75 36.40
N SER A 68 -30.93 -30.47 37.59
CA SER A 68 -29.58 -29.93 37.83
C SER A 68 -28.46 -30.87 37.35
N PRO A 69 -27.32 -30.33 36.87
CA PRO A 69 -26.08 -31.09 36.81
C PRO A 69 -25.17 -30.78 38.01
N SER A 70 -24.69 -31.85 38.64
CA SER A 70 -23.73 -31.86 39.73
C SER A 70 -22.39 -31.24 39.33
N THR A 71 -21.89 -30.37 40.20
CA THR A 71 -20.57 -29.71 40.16
C THR A 71 -19.44 -30.71 40.37
N ILE A 72 -18.50 -30.79 39.42
CA ILE A 72 -17.14 -31.27 39.68
C ILE A 72 -16.28 -30.04 40.02
N GLN A 73 -15.89 -29.94 41.29
CA GLN A 73 -14.88 -29.00 41.77
C GLN A 73 -13.49 -29.48 41.33
N ALA A 74 -12.85 -28.74 40.43
CA ALA A 74 -11.40 -28.75 40.28
C ALA A 74 -10.85 -27.52 41.02
N SER A 75 -10.00 -27.78 42.01
CA SER A 75 -9.29 -26.81 42.84
C SER A 75 -8.27 -26.04 42.01
N ALA A 76 -8.54 -24.75 41.78
CA ALA A 76 -7.55 -23.79 41.31
C ALA A 76 -7.14 -22.89 42.49
N SER A 77 -5.88 -23.02 42.90
CA SER A 77 -5.26 -22.14 43.89
C SER A 77 -5.23 -20.71 43.37
N ALA A 78 -5.91 -19.81 44.08
CA ALA A 78 -5.86 -18.38 43.83
C ALA A 78 -4.47 -17.84 44.18
N SER A 79 -3.77 -17.27 43.19
CA SER A 79 -2.72 -16.27 43.45
C SER A 79 -3.32 -14.90 43.20
N ALA A 80 -3.18 -14.04 44.21
CA ALA A 80 -3.77 -12.72 44.25
C ALA A 80 -3.02 -11.74 43.33
N GLY A 81 -3.78 -11.06 42.47
CA GLY A 81 -3.70 -9.60 42.31
C GLY A 81 -2.50 -9.02 41.58
N ALA A 82 -2.47 -9.16 40.25
CA ALA A 82 -2.03 -8.07 39.39
C ALA A 82 -3.25 -7.60 38.60
N SER A 83 -3.80 -6.45 38.98
CA SER A 83 -4.88 -5.78 38.26
C SER A 83 -4.44 -5.61 36.81
N ALA A 84 -5.07 -6.31 35.88
CA ALA A 84 -4.92 -6.02 34.45
C ALA A 84 -5.23 -4.52 34.27
N PRO A 85 -4.35 -3.74 33.60
CA PRO A 85 -4.68 -2.35 33.35
C PRO A 85 -6.00 -2.34 32.59
N ALA A 86 -6.95 -1.53 33.08
CA ALA A 86 -8.21 -1.31 32.41
C ALA A 86 -7.90 -1.03 30.93
N ARG A 87 -8.53 -1.79 30.02
CA ARG A 87 -8.43 -1.57 28.58
C ARG A 87 -8.82 -0.12 28.31
N GLN A 88 -7.84 0.76 28.14
CA GLN A 88 -8.08 2.07 27.57
C GLN A 88 -8.53 1.80 26.14
N ALA A 89 -9.79 2.10 25.86
CA ALA A 89 -10.28 2.12 24.50
C ALA A 89 -9.34 3.02 23.67
N ALA A 90 -8.95 2.54 22.49
CA ALA A 90 -8.27 3.37 21.49
C ALA A 90 -9.01 4.70 21.36
N ARG A 91 -8.29 5.81 21.17
CA ARG A 91 -8.89 7.11 20.92
C ARG A 91 -9.61 7.07 19.57
N GLY A 92 -10.82 6.50 19.54
CA GLY A 92 -11.62 6.22 18.35
C GLY A 92 -12.28 7.46 17.75
N GLY A 93 -11.48 8.51 17.54
CA GLY A 93 -11.95 9.79 17.05
C GLY A 93 -11.05 10.33 15.94
N TRP A 94 -11.57 11.30 15.20
CA TRP A 94 -10.81 12.02 14.20
C TRP A 94 -9.66 12.80 14.87
N VAL A 95 -8.43 12.59 14.40
CA VAL A 95 -7.24 13.31 14.90
C VAL A 95 -6.95 14.46 13.96
N LYS A 96 -7.10 15.69 14.43
CA LYS A 96 -6.84 16.89 13.63
C LYS A 96 -5.34 17.09 13.41
N VAL A 97 -4.97 17.55 12.23
CA VAL A 97 -3.61 18.04 11.96
C VAL A 97 -3.31 19.27 12.81
N ASP A 98 -2.06 19.42 13.25
CA ASP A 98 -1.55 20.71 13.72
C ASP A 98 -1.48 21.67 12.54
N GLN A 99 -2.50 22.53 12.41
CA GLN A 99 -2.62 23.47 11.30
C GLN A 99 -1.51 24.53 11.28
N ALA A 100 -0.95 24.90 12.43
CA ALA A 100 0.13 25.88 12.48
C ALA A 100 1.43 25.26 11.96
N LEU A 101 1.76 24.05 12.42
CA LEU A 101 2.91 23.30 11.94
C LEU A 101 2.77 22.96 10.46
N TRP A 102 1.61 22.48 10.03
CA TRP A 102 1.34 22.16 8.63
C TRP A 102 1.54 23.37 7.72
N LYS A 103 0.94 24.53 8.06
CA LYS A 103 1.11 25.76 7.28
C LYS A 103 2.56 26.20 7.20
N LYS A 104 3.31 26.10 8.31
CA LYS A 104 4.75 26.42 8.34
C LYS A 104 5.55 25.50 7.40
N GLN A 105 5.36 24.18 7.51
CA GLN A 105 6.06 23.21 6.68
C GLN A 105 5.69 23.34 5.20
N LEU A 106 4.40 23.53 4.90
CA LEU A 106 3.92 23.73 3.53
C LEU A 106 4.46 25.03 2.91
N ALA A 107 4.55 26.12 3.69
CA ALA A 107 5.17 27.36 3.23
C ALA A 107 6.65 27.17 2.93
N ALA A 108 7.40 26.49 3.82
CA ALA A 108 8.80 26.15 3.58
C ALA A 108 8.98 25.31 2.31
N PHE A 109 8.18 24.26 2.15
CA PHE A 109 8.15 23.44 0.93
C PHE A 109 7.87 24.29 -0.33
N LYS A 110 6.89 25.18 -0.28
CA LYS A 110 6.53 26.05 -1.39
C LYS A 110 7.68 27.01 -1.77
N ALA A 111 8.46 27.45 -0.79
CA ALA A 111 9.62 28.33 -1.01
C ALA A 111 10.85 27.61 -1.60
N LEU A 112 10.91 26.27 -1.52
CA LEU A 112 12.02 25.50 -2.09
C LEU A 112 12.11 25.69 -3.61
N LYS A 113 13.31 26.02 -4.08
CA LYS A 113 13.66 25.95 -5.51
C LYS A 113 14.04 24.51 -5.84
N PRO A 114 13.38 23.88 -6.82
CA PRO A 114 13.69 22.50 -7.17
C PRO A 114 15.08 22.44 -7.82
N ALA A 115 15.85 21.39 -7.54
CA ALA A 115 17.20 21.26 -8.10
C ALA A 115 17.13 20.99 -9.62
N PRO A 116 18.06 21.52 -10.43
CA PRO A 116 18.02 21.33 -11.88
C PRO A 116 18.14 19.86 -12.26
N VAL A 117 17.22 19.40 -13.11
CA VAL A 117 17.29 18.07 -13.71
C VAL A 117 18.38 18.02 -14.78
N ARG A 118 19.27 17.03 -14.71
CA ARG A 118 20.37 16.79 -15.66
C ARG A 118 20.21 15.44 -16.38
N ASN A 119 20.98 15.24 -17.44
CA ASN A 119 21.22 13.94 -18.10
C ASN A 119 19.97 13.19 -18.62
N ASN A 120 18.93 13.93 -19.03
CA ASN A 120 17.71 13.39 -19.64
C ASN A 120 17.11 12.20 -18.85
N PRO A 121 16.60 12.43 -17.62
CA PRO A 121 16.21 11.34 -16.75
C PRO A 121 14.95 10.65 -17.26
N VAL A 122 14.73 9.44 -16.76
CA VAL A 122 13.47 8.70 -16.92
C VAL A 122 12.31 9.56 -16.40
N LYS A 123 11.27 9.72 -17.22
CA LYS A 123 10.11 10.59 -16.94
C LYS A 123 9.02 9.89 -16.16
N VAL A 124 9.32 9.59 -14.89
CA VAL A 124 8.36 9.00 -13.93
C VAL A 124 8.44 9.82 -12.64
N PRO A 125 7.35 10.46 -12.16
CA PRO A 125 7.37 11.35 -10.99
C PRO A 125 7.56 10.55 -9.69
N GLU A 126 8.77 10.09 -9.40
CA GLU A 126 9.00 9.11 -8.32
C GLU A 126 10.41 9.18 -7.72
N PHE A 127 10.51 8.92 -6.43
CA PHE A 127 11.73 8.41 -5.78
C PHE A 127 11.37 7.18 -4.94
N HIS A 128 12.38 6.46 -4.45
CA HIS A 128 12.13 5.31 -3.57
C HIS A 128 13.01 5.37 -2.32
N VAL A 129 12.62 4.59 -1.31
CA VAL A 129 13.38 4.28 -0.11
C VAL A 129 13.46 2.76 0.03
N ASP A 130 14.65 2.27 0.37
CA ASP A 130 14.85 0.87 0.73
C ASP A 130 15.07 0.77 2.23
N CYS A 131 14.36 -0.13 2.90
CA CYS A 131 14.57 -0.41 4.31
C CYS A 131 14.86 -1.89 4.54
N THR A 132 15.57 -2.15 5.63
CA THR A 132 15.74 -3.51 6.17
C THR A 132 14.77 -3.73 7.32
N VAL A 133 14.58 -4.99 7.74
CA VAL A 133 13.72 -5.27 8.90
C VAL A 133 14.29 -4.59 10.13
N ALA A 134 13.45 -3.80 10.80
CA ALA A 134 13.77 -3.24 12.11
C ALA A 134 13.50 -4.29 13.21
N LYS A 135 12.29 -4.85 13.22
CA LYS A 135 11.91 -5.92 14.16
C LYS A 135 10.66 -6.68 13.70
N GLN A 136 10.30 -7.73 14.43
CA GLN A 136 9.01 -8.40 14.33
C GLN A 136 8.37 -8.47 15.72
N SER A 137 7.14 -7.99 15.88
CA SER A 137 6.41 -8.06 17.15
C SER A 137 4.89 -8.04 16.92
N PRO A 138 4.08 -8.46 17.91
CA PRO A 138 2.62 -8.37 17.87
C PRO A 138 2.10 -7.00 18.34
N ASP A 139 2.91 -5.95 18.19
CA ASP A 139 2.53 -4.58 18.56
C ASP A 139 1.80 -3.89 17.41
N ASP A 140 1.01 -2.87 17.71
CA ASP A 140 0.37 -2.00 16.73
C ASP A 140 0.03 -0.65 17.36
N ALA A 141 0.72 0.40 16.95
CA ALA A 141 0.51 1.75 17.49
C ALA A 141 -0.74 2.44 16.93
N ILE A 142 -1.30 1.95 15.82
CA ILE A 142 -2.43 2.55 15.13
C ILE A 142 -3.73 1.95 15.67
N VAL A 143 -3.85 0.62 15.58
CA VAL A 143 -5.09 -0.10 15.90
C VAL A 143 -5.19 -0.41 17.40
N PHE A 144 -4.06 -0.70 18.07
CA PHE A 144 -4.00 -1.06 19.49
C PHE A 144 -3.03 -0.17 20.29
N PRO A 145 -3.21 1.17 20.25
CA PRO A 145 -2.31 2.10 20.89
C PRO A 145 -2.20 1.83 22.39
N ASN A 146 -0.96 1.78 22.90
CA ASN A 146 -0.59 1.49 24.28
C ASN A 146 -0.97 0.09 24.79
N LEU A 147 -1.23 -0.86 23.89
CA LEU A 147 -1.50 -2.25 24.23
C LEU A 147 -0.45 -3.19 23.59
N PRO A 148 0.74 -3.33 24.20
CA PRO A 148 1.78 -4.23 23.71
C PRO A 148 1.26 -5.66 23.50
N GLY A 149 1.61 -6.25 22.37
CA GLY A 149 1.23 -7.62 22.01
C GLY A 149 -0.26 -7.86 21.74
N ALA A 150 -1.08 -6.81 21.62
CA ALA A 150 -2.52 -6.96 21.37
C ALA A 150 -2.89 -7.25 19.90
N SER A 151 -1.94 -7.13 18.97
CA SER A 151 -2.16 -7.38 17.54
C SER A 151 -1.64 -8.76 17.10
N HIS A 152 -1.85 -9.09 15.84
CA HIS A 152 -1.15 -10.20 15.21
C HIS A 152 0.32 -9.81 14.92
N MET A 153 1.15 -10.80 14.57
CA MET A 153 2.57 -10.55 14.30
C MET A 153 2.77 -9.65 13.08
N HIS A 154 3.51 -8.56 13.27
CA HIS A 154 3.93 -7.67 12.20
C HIS A 154 5.42 -7.79 11.92
N THR A 155 5.82 -7.44 10.68
CA THR A 155 7.21 -7.14 10.34
C THR A 155 7.35 -5.63 10.15
N PHE A 156 8.21 -5.00 10.95
CA PHE A 156 8.40 -3.56 11.03
C PHE A 156 9.65 -3.09 10.27
N PHE A 157 9.56 -1.89 9.70
CA PHE A 157 10.61 -1.14 9.01
C PHE A 157 10.60 0.30 9.50
N GLY A 158 11.77 0.96 9.46
CA GLY A 158 11.97 2.29 10.02
C GLY A 158 12.74 2.23 11.34
N PRO A 159 12.49 3.14 12.28
CA PRO A 159 13.14 3.13 13.60
C PRO A 159 12.91 1.84 14.41
N ASP A 160 13.88 1.42 15.20
CA ASP A 160 13.75 0.25 16.10
C ASP A 160 12.85 0.52 17.32
N ILE A 161 12.63 1.81 17.63
CA ILE A 161 11.74 2.28 18.71
C ILE A 161 10.25 2.02 18.46
N ILE A 162 9.87 1.55 17.25
CA ILE A 162 8.47 1.26 16.92
C ILE A 162 7.91 0.26 17.92
N GLY A 163 6.68 0.43 18.38
CA GLY A 163 5.99 -0.44 19.33
C GLY A 163 4.61 0.13 19.64
N ALA A 164 3.84 -0.52 20.53
CA ALA A 164 2.43 -0.18 20.72
C ALA A 164 2.18 1.25 21.20
N SER A 165 3.15 1.91 21.83
CA SER A 165 3.02 3.29 22.33
C SER A 165 3.68 4.35 21.45
N THR A 166 4.28 3.97 20.32
CA THR A 166 5.03 4.90 19.47
C THR A 166 4.13 5.93 18.84
N THR A 167 4.57 7.18 18.82
CA THR A 167 3.90 8.29 18.12
C THR A 167 4.75 8.79 16.96
N THR A 168 4.12 9.50 16.01
CA THR A 168 4.84 10.18 14.92
C THR A 168 5.85 11.21 15.40
N LYS A 169 5.67 11.77 16.60
CA LYS A 169 6.65 12.65 17.25
C LYS A 169 7.89 11.87 17.68
N ASP A 170 7.71 10.68 18.25
CA ASP A 170 8.83 9.81 18.66
C ASP A 170 9.63 9.37 17.43
N LEU A 171 8.93 9.02 16.35
CA LEU A 171 9.53 8.70 15.06
C LEU A 171 10.38 9.85 14.52
N LEU A 172 9.84 11.07 14.48
CA LEU A 172 10.61 12.24 14.02
C LEU A 172 11.85 12.51 14.88
N ALA A 173 11.80 12.18 16.17
CA ALA A 173 12.93 12.31 17.10
C ALA A 173 13.91 11.11 17.07
N ALA A 174 13.62 10.05 16.32
CA ALA A 174 14.46 8.87 16.27
C ALA A 174 15.83 9.18 15.63
N GLU A 175 16.89 8.70 16.27
CA GLU A 175 18.27 8.88 15.77
C GLU A 175 18.68 7.78 14.79
N LYS A 176 17.99 6.64 14.81
CA LYS A 176 18.30 5.46 14.01
C LYS A 176 17.05 4.98 13.28
N THR A 177 17.26 4.55 12.04
CA THR A 177 16.23 3.97 11.17
C THR A 177 16.86 2.82 10.37
N SER A 178 16.07 1.80 10.07
CA SER A 178 16.47 0.70 9.18
C SER A 178 16.41 1.07 7.70
N CYS A 179 15.89 2.27 7.40
CA CYS A 179 15.79 2.83 6.06
C CYS A 179 17.09 3.48 5.60
N ARG A 180 17.46 3.27 4.33
CA ARG A 180 18.71 3.77 3.75
C ARG A 180 18.73 5.28 3.54
N THR A 181 17.56 5.91 3.39
CA THR A 181 17.45 7.35 3.21
C THR A 181 17.50 8.05 4.57
N LYS A 182 18.57 8.81 4.82
CA LYS A 182 18.68 9.63 6.03
C LYS A 182 17.53 10.65 6.07
N GLY A 183 16.87 10.78 7.21
CA GLY A 183 15.70 11.65 7.38
C GLY A 183 14.37 10.98 7.10
N ASP A 184 14.34 9.72 6.64
CA ASP A 184 13.13 8.89 6.71
C ASP A 184 13.11 8.08 8.01
N ASN A 185 12.46 8.65 9.03
CA ASN A 185 12.17 7.95 10.27
C ASN A 185 10.72 7.46 10.34
N SER A 186 10.02 7.39 9.21
CA SER A 186 8.67 6.85 9.19
C SER A 186 8.68 5.37 9.60
N ALA A 187 7.57 4.94 10.19
CA ALA A 187 7.35 3.54 10.53
C ALA A 187 6.45 2.91 9.49
N TYR A 188 6.82 1.72 9.05
CA TYR A 188 6.03 0.90 8.14
C TYR A 188 5.93 -0.51 8.67
N TRP A 189 4.78 -1.15 8.51
CA TRP A 189 4.66 -2.57 8.81
C TRP A 189 3.58 -3.26 8.00
N MET A 190 3.71 -4.59 7.97
CA MET A 190 2.71 -5.48 7.38
C MET A 190 2.64 -6.80 8.17
N PRO A 191 1.58 -7.59 8.00
CA PRO A 191 1.47 -8.92 8.60
C PRO A 191 2.65 -9.81 8.25
N GLN A 192 3.20 -10.51 9.25
CA GLN A 192 4.25 -11.49 9.03
C GLN A 192 3.74 -12.62 8.14
N LEU A 193 4.46 -12.88 7.06
CA LEU A 193 4.26 -14.07 6.24
C LEU A 193 4.86 -15.30 6.94
N THR A 194 4.10 -16.38 6.94
CA THR A 194 4.55 -17.68 7.42
C THR A 194 4.38 -18.74 6.35
N ARG A 195 5.17 -19.82 6.45
CA ARG A 195 4.98 -21.05 5.70
C ARG A 195 4.98 -22.22 6.67
N ASN A 196 3.88 -22.96 6.72
CA ASN A 196 3.67 -24.06 7.67
C ASN A 196 3.95 -23.62 9.12
N GLY A 197 3.47 -22.42 9.49
CA GLY A 197 3.65 -21.82 10.82
C GLY A 197 5.03 -21.23 11.11
N LYS A 198 6.00 -21.32 10.18
CA LYS A 198 7.34 -20.73 10.36
C LYS A 198 7.44 -19.38 9.63
N PRO A 199 8.01 -18.33 10.25
CA PRO A 199 8.24 -17.05 9.58
C PRO A 199 9.04 -17.21 8.29
N VAL A 200 8.63 -16.49 7.25
CA VAL A 200 9.35 -16.43 5.98
C VAL A 200 10.22 -15.17 6.00
N PRO A 201 11.54 -15.29 5.79
CA PRO A 201 12.41 -14.13 5.77
C PRO A 201 12.03 -13.14 4.65
N PRO A 202 11.95 -11.85 4.97
CA PRO A 202 11.87 -10.81 3.96
C PRO A 202 13.21 -10.70 3.23
N HIS A 203 13.16 -10.63 1.90
CA HIS A 203 14.31 -10.34 1.07
C HIS A 203 14.57 -8.82 0.98
N GLY A 204 13.50 -8.03 0.91
CA GLY A 204 13.62 -6.58 0.80
C GLY A 204 12.28 -5.86 0.88
N PHE A 205 12.34 -4.61 1.33
CA PHE A 205 11.21 -3.71 1.43
C PHE A 205 11.57 -2.38 0.77
N ARG A 206 10.80 -2.02 -0.25
CA ARG A 206 10.97 -0.79 -1.02
C ARG A 206 9.68 0.02 -0.98
N ILE A 207 9.80 1.29 -0.60
CA ILE A 207 8.72 2.26 -0.59
C ILE A 207 8.94 3.20 -1.76
N TYR A 208 7.98 3.26 -2.68
CA TYR A 208 7.96 4.24 -3.75
C TYR A 208 7.10 5.43 -3.34
N TYR A 209 7.65 6.63 -3.51
CA TYR A 209 6.96 7.89 -3.34
C TYR A 209 6.82 8.55 -4.70
N GLY A 210 5.59 8.73 -5.16
CA GLY A 210 5.35 9.35 -6.45
C GLY A 210 4.08 10.19 -6.54
N SER A 211 3.60 10.36 -7.76
CA SER A 211 2.30 10.99 -8.03
C SER A 211 1.53 10.18 -9.07
N ARG A 212 0.25 9.90 -8.79
CA ARG A 212 -0.68 9.33 -9.77
C ARG A 212 -1.62 10.38 -10.37
N LEU A 213 -1.41 11.64 -10.02
CA LEU A 213 -2.15 12.77 -10.56
C LEU A 213 -1.81 13.01 -12.03
N LYS A 214 -2.77 13.59 -12.75
CA LYS A 214 -2.55 14.09 -14.11
C LYS A 214 -1.43 15.14 -14.17
N ASP A 215 -1.34 15.99 -13.15
CA ASP A 215 -0.28 16.99 -12.97
C ASP A 215 0.50 16.70 -11.67
N PRO A 216 1.70 16.09 -11.75
CA PRO A 216 2.48 15.75 -10.57
C PRO A 216 3.12 16.97 -9.90
N SER A 217 3.10 18.15 -10.53
CA SER A 217 3.58 19.40 -9.90
C SER A 217 2.68 19.88 -8.75
N ARG A 218 1.46 19.32 -8.67
CA ARG A 218 0.48 19.60 -7.61
C ARG A 218 0.77 18.88 -6.30
N THR A 219 1.55 17.79 -6.34
CA THR A 219 1.87 16.99 -5.15
C THR A 219 2.66 17.80 -4.14
N THR A 220 2.20 17.80 -2.90
CA THR A 220 2.87 18.46 -1.76
C THR A 220 3.59 17.42 -0.89
N ILE A 221 4.14 17.85 0.25
CA ILE A 221 4.71 16.93 1.26
C ILE A 221 3.60 16.26 2.08
N LEU A 222 3.93 15.15 2.75
CA LEU A 222 3.04 14.51 3.72
C LEU A 222 2.80 15.44 4.92
N PRO A 223 1.55 15.58 5.42
CA PRO A 223 1.28 16.36 6.61
C PRO A 223 1.93 15.74 7.86
N PRO A 224 2.36 16.56 8.82
CA PRO A 224 3.01 16.09 10.03
C PRO A 224 2.00 15.29 10.86
N GLY A 225 2.40 14.10 11.27
CA GLY A 225 1.57 13.22 12.08
C GLY A 225 0.63 12.30 11.31
N LEU A 226 0.64 12.33 9.97
CA LEU A 226 -0.18 11.45 9.14
C LEU A 226 0.02 9.97 9.48
N VAL A 227 -1.08 9.25 9.60
CA VAL A 227 -1.15 7.81 9.80
C VAL A 227 -2.11 7.23 8.77
N MET A 228 -1.73 6.15 8.10
CA MET A 228 -2.62 5.48 7.14
C MET A 228 -2.51 3.97 7.24
N ILE A 229 -3.62 3.28 6.95
CA ILE A 229 -3.62 1.85 6.67
C ILE A 229 -4.23 1.62 5.29
N ALA A 230 -3.59 0.82 4.44
CA ALA A 230 -4.13 0.35 3.17
C ALA A 230 -4.32 -1.17 3.19
N GLY A 231 -5.36 -1.67 2.53
CA GLY A 231 -5.78 -3.07 2.66
C GLY A 231 -6.75 -3.29 3.82
N ASP A 232 -7.06 -4.57 4.11
CA ASP A 232 -8.07 -4.96 5.09
C ASP A 232 -7.63 -6.21 5.86
N ALA A 233 -7.16 -6.02 7.10
CA ALA A 233 -6.73 -7.08 7.99
C ALA A 233 -7.81 -8.14 8.30
N LYS A 234 -9.09 -7.82 8.10
CA LYS A 234 -10.21 -8.71 8.41
C LYS A 234 -10.69 -9.51 7.20
N ARG A 235 -10.22 -9.20 6.00
CA ARG A 235 -10.68 -9.87 4.78
C ARG A 235 -10.16 -11.30 4.72
N GLN A 236 -11.06 -12.26 4.54
CA GLN A 236 -10.76 -13.70 4.49
C GLN A 236 -11.36 -14.32 3.23
N GLU A 237 -11.00 -13.77 2.08
CA GLU A 237 -11.44 -14.25 0.77
C GLU A 237 -10.29 -14.89 -0.02
N PRO A 238 -10.56 -15.89 -0.87
CA PRO A 238 -9.56 -16.40 -1.80
C PRO A 238 -9.04 -15.31 -2.74
N THR A 239 -7.75 -15.39 -3.08
CA THR A 239 -7.06 -14.50 -4.04
C THR A 239 -6.48 -15.32 -5.20
N PRO A 240 -7.33 -15.93 -6.05
CA PRO A 240 -6.85 -16.61 -7.24
C PRO A 240 -6.12 -15.62 -8.16
N LYS A 241 -5.43 -16.18 -9.16
CA LYS A 241 -4.77 -15.38 -10.19
C LYS A 241 -5.77 -14.40 -10.81
N ASP A 242 -5.36 -13.14 -10.90
CA ASP A 242 -6.09 -12.03 -11.50
C ASP A 242 -7.36 -11.61 -10.71
N SER A 243 -7.44 -11.97 -9.43
CA SER A 243 -8.54 -11.57 -8.53
C SER A 243 -8.62 -10.06 -8.28
N GLY A 244 -7.53 -9.31 -8.48
CA GLY A 244 -7.46 -7.88 -8.23
C GLY A 244 -7.49 -7.50 -6.74
N ILE A 245 -7.46 -8.49 -5.84
CA ILE A 245 -7.57 -8.31 -4.39
C ILE A 245 -6.26 -8.76 -3.76
N ASN A 246 -5.47 -7.82 -3.21
CA ASN A 246 -4.30 -8.11 -2.36
C ASN A 246 -3.47 -9.33 -2.78
N GLN A 247 -3.30 -9.49 -4.10
CA GLN A 247 -2.76 -10.69 -4.70
C GLN A 247 -1.23 -10.65 -4.61
N PHE A 248 -0.63 -11.81 -4.34
CA PHE A 248 0.82 -11.98 -4.41
C PHE A 248 1.25 -12.38 -5.83
N TRP A 249 2.41 -11.89 -6.25
CA TRP A 249 2.95 -12.03 -7.62
C TRP A 249 4.38 -12.52 -7.61
N CYS A 250 4.91 -12.82 -8.79
CA CYS A 250 6.31 -13.14 -8.99
C CYS A 250 7.09 -11.95 -9.57
N ALA A 251 8.21 -11.63 -8.96
CA ALA A 251 9.22 -10.73 -9.50
C ALA A 251 10.46 -11.51 -9.93
N GLY A 252 11.12 -11.08 -11.00
CA GLY A 252 12.36 -11.69 -11.50
C GLY A 252 12.18 -13.01 -12.29
N ALA A 253 10.98 -13.60 -12.29
CA ALA A 253 10.62 -14.72 -13.16
C ALA A 253 9.09 -14.76 -13.37
N ALA A 254 8.65 -15.51 -14.38
CA ALA A 254 7.23 -15.76 -14.61
C ALA A 254 6.60 -16.59 -13.48
N GLU A 255 5.30 -16.42 -13.26
CA GLU A 255 4.50 -17.36 -12.47
C GLU A 255 4.33 -18.65 -13.29
N VAL A 256 4.70 -19.80 -12.70
CA VAL A 256 4.65 -21.13 -13.33
C VAL A 256 3.53 -22.01 -12.77
N GLY A 257 2.73 -21.47 -11.84
CA GLY A 257 1.59 -22.16 -11.25
C GLY A 257 1.10 -21.48 -9.98
N ARG A 258 0.13 -22.10 -9.30
CA ARG A 258 -0.41 -21.64 -8.02
C ARG A 258 -0.35 -22.75 -6.97
N SER A 259 -0.45 -22.38 -5.71
CA SER A 259 -0.72 -23.30 -4.60
C SER A 259 -2.02 -24.09 -4.81
N ALA A 260 -2.19 -25.19 -4.07
CA ALA A 260 -3.36 -26.06 -4.13
C ALA A 260 -4.67 -25.32 -3.78
N ASP A 261 -4.60 -24.31 -2.91
CA ASP A 261 -5.71 -23.41 -2.57
C ASP A 261 -5.87 -22.24 -3.56
N GLY A 262 -5.02 -22.15 -4.58
CA GLY A 262 -5.05 -21.12 -5.62
C GLY A 262 -4.52 -19.73 -5.20
N ASN A 263 -4.25 -19.53 -3.92
CA ASN A 263 -4.02 -18.20 -3.32
C ASN A 263 -2.59 -17.67 -3.46
N TRP A 264 -1.61 -18.52 -3.71
CA TRP A 264 -0.20 -18.16 -3.69
C TRP A 264 0.49 -18.48 -5.02
N PRO A 265 1.29 -17.55 -5.57
CA PRO A 265 2.02 -17.80 -6.81
C PRO A 265 3.11 -18.86 -6.61
N LYS A 266 3.42 -19.62 -7.66
CA LYS A 266 4.66 -20.41 -7.77
C LYS A 266 5.54 -19.71 -8.79
N CYS A 267 6.63 -19.11 -8.34
CA CYS A 267 7.54 -18.38 -9.18
C CYS A 267 8.53 -19.31 -9.88
N GLY A 268 8.87 -18.98 -11.14
CA GLY A 268 9.92 -19.62 -11.90
C GLY A 268 11.29 -19.52 -11.20
N THR A 269 12.27 -20.27 -11.71
CA THR A 269 13.63 -20.28 -11.15
C THR A 269 14.23 -18.87 -11.22
N GLY A 270 14.86 -18.43 -10.13
CA GLY A 270 15.38 -17.06 -9.99
C GLY A 270 14.34 -16.01 -9.58
N GLY A 271 13.05 -16.35 -9.60
CA GLY A 271 11.98 -15.45 -9.17
C GLY A 271 11.75 -15.46 -7.65
N ARG A 272 11.09 -14.41 -7.17
CA ARG A 272 10.66 -14.26 -5.78
C ARG A 272 9.20 -13.84 -5.68
N MET A 273 8.54 -14.25 -4.62
CA MET A 273 7.19 -13.82 -4.29
C MET A 273 7.21 -12.40 -3.74
N ILE A 274 6.31 -11.57 -4.26
CA ILE A 274 6.14 -10.16 -3.87
C ILE A 274 4.69 -9.83 -3.58
N ILE A 275 4.48 -8.77 -2.81
CA ILE A 275 3.20 -8.06 -2.71
C ILE A 275 3.46 -6.56 -2.73
N SER A 276 2.54 -5.81 -3.32
CA SER A 276 2.55 -4.35 -3.23
C SER A 276 1.16 -3.83 -2.91
N ILE A 277 1.08 -2.84 -2.03
CA ILE A 277 -0.13 -2.08 -1.74
C ILE A 277 0.19 -0.61 -1.92
N THR A 278 -0.73 0.11 -2.56
CA THR A 278 -0.63 1.56 -2.74
C THR A 278 -1.65 2.27 -1.88
N PHE A 279 -1.18 3.25 -1.12
CA PHE A 279 -2.02 4.16 -0.37
C PHE A 279 -2.68 5.20 -1.29
N PRO A 280 -3.83 5.75 -0.89
CA PRO A 280 -4.44 6.88 -1.59
C PRO A 280 -3.53 8.13 -1.57
N ASP A 281 -3.65 8.98 -2.59
CA ASP A 281 -2.74 10.11 -2.85
C ASP A 281 -3.40 11.50 -2.69
N CYS A 282 -4.65 11.55 -2.22
CA CYS A 282 -5.34 12.77 -1.84
C CYS A 282 -5.77 12.73 -0.36
N TRP A 283 -5.61 13.87 0.32
CA TRP A 283 -5.87 14.07 1.74
C TRP A 283 -6.93 15.16 2.00
N ASP A 284 -7.70 15.04 3.08
CA ASP A 284 -8.81 15.93 3.43
C ASP A 284 -8.40 17.34 3.90
N GLY A 285 -7.11 17.55 4.16
CA GLY A 285 -6.55 18.82 4.62
C GLY A 285 -6.79 19.13 6.10
N LYS A 286 -7.41 18.22 6.85
CA LYS A 286 -7.96 18.45 8.19
C LYS A 286 -7.47 17.43 9.21
N HIS A 287 -7.38 16.16 8.87
CA HIS A 287 -7.16 15.07 9.83
C HIS A 287 -5.98 14.20 9.47
N VAL A 288 -5.07 14.00 10.41
CA VAL A 288 -3.91 13.11 10.22
C VAL A 288 -4.24 11.65 10.51
N ASP A 289 -5.40 11.40 11.12
CA ASP A 289 -5.94 10.07 11.33
C ASP A 289 -7.46 10.12 11.45
N SER A 290 -8.13 9.02 11.12
CA SER A 290 -9.59 8.84 11.22
C SER A 290 -9.91 7.59 12.05
N PRO A 291 -11.14 7.40 12.55
CA PRO A 291 -11.47 6.23 13.38
C PRO A 291 -11.20 4.87 12.73
N ASP A 292 -11.14 4.82 11.40
CA ASP A 292 -10.83 3.64 10.58
C ASP A 292 -9.44 3.71 9.93
N HIS A 293 -8.65 4.73 10.24
CA HIS A 293 -7.31 5.03 9.71
C HIS A 293 -7.22 5.16 8.18
N ARG A 294 -8.37 5.38 7.53
CA ARG A 294 -8.54 5.36 6.06
C ARG A 294 -9.38 6.52 5.55
N SER A 295 -10.46 6.88 6.23
CA SER A 295 -11.45 7.85 5.77
C SER A 295 -10.94 9.30 5.62
N HIS A 296 -9.77 9.65 6.17
CA HIS A 296 -9.18 10.98 5.99
C HIS A 296 -8.37 11.13 4.68
N VAL A 297 -8.18 10.04 3.93
CA VAL A 297 -7.53 10.01 2.61
C VAL A 297 -8.40 9.32 1.56
N GLY A 298 -8.13 9.59 0.28
CA GLY A 298 -8.80 8.94 -0.84
C GLY A 298 -8.04 9.12 -2.15
N PRO A 299 -8.43 8.37 -3.19
CA PRO A 299 -7.75 8.47 -4.48
C PRO A 299 -8.08 9.81 -5.16
N ALA A 300 -7.24 10.19 -6.11
CA ALA A 300 -7.60 11.22 -7.09
C ALA A 300 -8.95 10.91 -7.76
N GLY A 301 -9.69 11.98 -8.10
CA GLY A 301 -10.95 11.88 -8.82
C GLY A 301 -10.78 11.37 -10.25
N PRO A 302 -11.89 11.11 -10.97
CA PRO A 302 -11.85 10.64 -12.35
C PRO A 302 -11.12 11.57 -13.33
N ASP A 303 -11.03 12.86 -13.00
CA ASP A 303 -10.27 13.88 -13.76
C ASP A 303 -8.75 13.81 -13.51
N GLY A 304 -8.31 12.92 -12.62
CA GLY A 304 -6.92 12.74 -12.22
C GLY A 304 -6.43 13.84 -11.27
N THR A 305 -7.33 14.53 -10.57
CA THR A 305 -6.97 15.57 -9.59
C THR A 305 -7.54 15.29 -8.20
N CYS A 306 -6.92 15.89 -7.18
CA CYS A 306 -7.49 15.96 -5.84
C CYS A 306 -8.51 17.11 -5.69
N ALA A 307 -8.58 18.04 -6.67
CA ALA A 307 -9.37 19.26 -6.54
C ALA A 307 -10.88 18.97 -6.66
N GLY A 308 -11.70 19.76 -5.95
CA GLY A 308 -13.16 19.73 -6.13
C GLY A 308 -13.92 18.63 -5.38
N GLY A 309 -13.25 17.87 -4.50
CA GLY A 309 -13.87 16.77 -3.74
C GLY A 309 -13.58 16.77 -2.23
N ARG A 310 -13.78 15.61 -1.59
CA ARG A 310 -13.55 15.39 -0.15
C ARG A 310 -12.08 15.53 0.27
N PHE A 311 -11.15 15.38 -0.67
CA PHE A 311 -9.72 15.29 -0.40
C PHE A 311 -8.93 16.31 -1.23
N PRO A 312 -8.97 17.61 -0.90
CA PRO A 312 -8.45 18.67 -1.76
C PRO A 312 -6.91 18.76 -1.82
N VAL A 313 -6.18 18.04 -0.97
CA VAL A 313 -4.73 18.16 -0.84
C VAL A 313 -4.03 16.97 -1.47
N ALA A 314 -3.25 17.22 -2.52
CA ALA A 314 -2.38 16.22 -3.13
C ALA A 314 -1.17 15.93 -2.23
N ILE A 315 -1.00 14.67 -1.85
CA ILE A 315 0.16 14.16 -1.09
C ILE A 315 0.88 13.09 -1.94
N PRO A 316 2.12 12.69 -1.58
CA PRO A 316 2.81 11.65 -2.32
C PRO A 316 2.01 10.34 -2.31
N SER A 317 1.88 9.70 -3.47
CA SER A 317 1.38 8.34 -3.57
C SER A 317 2.45 7.40 -3.03
N ILE A 318 2.13 6.68 -1.96
CA ILE A 318 3.02 5.72 -1.32
C ILE A 318 2.67 4.33 -1.87
N SER A 319 3.62 3.67 -2.52
CA SER A 319 3.48 2.26 -2.92
C SER A 319 4.57 1.45 -2.24
N GLU A 320 4.14 0.60 -1.32
CA GLU A 320 5.03 -0.27 -0.59
C GLU A 320 5.13 -1.60 -1.35
N LEU A 321 6.35 -2.07 -1.59
CA LEU A 321 6.67 -3.32 -2.28
C LEU A 321 7.50 -4.19 -1.35
N PHE A 322 6.93 -5.33 -1.00
CA PHE A 322 7.55 -6.31 -0.15
C PHE A 322 7.97 -7.53 -0.95
N THR A 323 9.23 -7.94 -0.81
CA THR A 323 9.80 -9.13 -1.44
C THR A 323 10.19 -10.15 -0.39
N TYR A 324 9.83 -11.41 -0.60
CA TYR A 324 10.16 -12.51 0.30
C TYR A 324 11.20 -13.43 -0.32
N ASP A 325 12.06 -14.04 0.52
CA ASP A 325 13.00 -15.08 0.09
C ASP A 325 12.31 -16.44 -0.09
N THR A 326 11.37 -16.46 -1.02
CA THR A 326 10.62 -17.65 -1.40
C THR A 326 10.09 -17.54 -2.83
N ARG A 327 9.90 -18.69 -3.47
CA ARG A 327 9.20 -18.81 -4.77
C ARG A 327 7.68 -19.00 -4.61
N GLY A 328 7.16 -18.92 -3.39
CA GLY A 328 5.76 -19.18 -3.08
C GLY A 328 5.38 -20.66 -3.16
N GLY A 329 4.12 -20.96 -3.50
CA GLY A 329 3.54 -22.31 -3.47
C GLY A 329 2.74 -22.60 -2.21
N ASP A 330 2.78 -23.83 -1.72
CA ASP A 330 1.86 -24.30 -0.68
C ASP A 330 2.29 -23.96 0.76
N GLY A 331 1.29 -23.86 1.63
CA GLY A 331 1.45 -23.74 3.08
C GLY A 331 1.63 -22.32 3.61
N PHE A 332 1.40 -21.28 2.79
CA PHE A 332 1.56 -19.90 3.21
C PHE A 332 0.31 -19.34 3.90
N ALA A 333 0.54 -18.47 4.88
CA ALA A 333 -0.47 -17.68 5.54
C ALA A 333 0.15 -16.35 6.00
N LEU A 334 -0.66 -15.30 6.07
CA LEU A 334 -0.32 -14.11 6.83
C LEU A 334 -0.69 -14.36 8.29
N SER A 335 -0.02 -13.67 9.22
CA SER A 335 -0.43 -13.64 10.63
C SER A 335 -1.86 -13.10 10.82
N SER A 336 -2.37 -12.33 9.86
CA SER A 336 -3.76 -11.86 9.75
C SER A 336 -4.71 -12.84 9.04
N GLY A 337 -4.22 -14.00 8.56
CA GLY A 337 -5.02 -15.04 7.90
C GLY A 337 -4.70 -15.22 6.41
N LEU A 338 -5.74 -15.23 5.57
CA LEU A 338 -5.62 -15.41 4.12
C LEU A 338 -4.87 -14.24 3.45
N PRO A 339 -4.28 -14.42 2.25
CA PRO A 339 -3.57 -13.32 1.57
C PRO A 339 -4.43 -12.09 1.29
N SER A 340 -5.75 -12.23 1.16
CA SER A 340 -6.66 -11.08 1.06
C SER A 340 -6.62 -10.16 2.29
N SER A 341 -6.21 -10.68 3.45
CA SER A 341 -6.01 -9.91 4.69
C SER A 341 -4.77 -9.01 4.67
N ALA A 342 -3.98 -9.03 3.59
CA ALA A 342 -2.81 -8.18 3.48
C ALA A 342 -3.18 -6.71 3.67
N HIS A 343 -2.36 -6.04 4.46
CA HIS A 343 -2.43 -4.61 4.68
C HIS A 343 -1.03 -4.08 4.92
N MET A 344 -0.90 -2.78 4.73
CA MET A 344 0.30 -2.01 4.97
C MET A 344 -0.09 -0.80 5.78
N ASP A 345 0.75 -0.48 6.74
CA ASP A 345 0.51 0.50 7.78
C ASP A 345 1.67 1.47 7.77
N MET A 346 1.36 2.76 7.84
CA MET A 346 2.35 3.80 7.73
C MET A 346 2.09 4.90 8.76
N MET A 347 3.13 5.27 9.49
CA MET A 347 3.17 6.46 10.33
C MET A 347 4.25 7.40 9.83
N ASN A 348 3.87 8.63 9.47
CA ASN A 348 4.80 9.62 8.93
C ASN A 348 5.83 10.06 9.98
N GLY A 349 7.11 9.83 9.67
CA GLY A 349 8.26 10.27 10.44
C GLY A 349 9.31 10.98 9.58
N TRP A 350 8.96 11.40 8.37
CA TRP A 350 9.88 12.13 7.49
C TRP A 350 10.29 13.48 8.08
N ASP A 351 11.59 13.77 8.02
CA ASP A 351 12.08 15.14 8.17
C ASP A 351 11.59 15.97 6.97
N PRO A 352 10.75 17.01 7.19
CA PRO A 352 10.25 17.85 6.11
C PRO A 352 11.35 18.57 5.33
N ALA A 353 12.51 18.83 5.94
CA ALA A 353 13.67 19.42 5.27
C ALA A 353 14.34 18.46 4.28
N VAL A 354 14.15 17.15 4.44
CA VAL A 354 14.63 16.12 3.51
C VAL A 354 13.55 15.74 2.50
N LEU A 355 12.31 15.50 2.96
CA LEU A 355 11.20 15.12 2.08
C LEU A 355 10.86 16.22 1.07
N GLY A 356 10.88 17.49 1.50
CA GLY A 356 10.54 18.62 0.65
C GLY A 356 11.36 18.69 -0.64
N PRO A 357 12.70 18.69 -0.58
CA PRO A 357 13.57 18.65 -1.76
C PRO A 357 13.34 17.44 -2.67
N LEU A 358 13.09 16.24 -2.11
CA LEU A 358 12.78 15.03 -2.89
C LEU A 358 11.46 15.19 -3.67
N VAL A 359 10.40 15.66 -3.02
CA VAL A 359 9.11 15.91 -3.68
C VAL A 359 9.26 17.00 -4.74
N ARG A 360 9.93 18.12 -4.43
CA ARG A 360 10.15 19.22 -5.38
C ARG A 360 10.93 18.79 -6.62
N THR A 361 11.94 17.95 -6.42
CA THR A 361 12.89 17.60 -7.47
C THR A 361 12.39 16.44 -8.31
N CYS A 362 11.92 15.38 -7.68
CA CYS A 362 11.61 14.12 -8.34
C CYS A 362 10.15 14.10 -8.80
N ILE A 363 9.24 14.34 -7.86
CA ILE A 363 7.80 14.24 -8.14
C ILE A 363 7.33 15.44 -8.95
N ASN A 364 7.56 16.67 -8.47
CA ASN A 364 7.00 17.86 -9.13
C ASN A 364 7.60 18.14 -10.52
N GLN A 365 8.83 17.72 -10.80
CA GLN A 365 9.42 17.83 -12.14
C GLN A 365 9.16 16.62 -13.04
N GLY A 366 8.48 15.58 -12.55
CA GLY A 366 8.11 14.42 -13.36
C GLY A 366 9.30 13.52 -13.72
N VAL A 367 10.25 13.33 -12.79
CA VAL A 367 11.49 12.58 -13.05
C VAL A 367 11.77 11.54 -11.98
N LYS A 368 12.38 10.43 -12.42
CA LYS A 368 12.73 9.34 -11.52
C LYS A 368 14.04 9.66 -10.82
N CYS A 369 14.04 9.58 -9.49
CA CYS A 369 15.22 9.73 -8.66
C CYS A 369 15.55 8.43 -7.90
N GLY A 370 16.80 8.35 -7.42
CA GLY A 370 17.19 7.46 -6.33
C GLY A 370 16.88 8.05 -4.95
N THR A 371 17.36 7.38 -3.88
CA THR A 371 17.24 7.79 -2.46
C THR A 371 18.10 9.00 -2.11
N THR A 372 19.18 9.19 -2.87
CA THR A 372 19.97 10.42 -2.86
C THR A 372 19.69 11.10 -4.20
N PRO A 373 19.28 12.39 -4.24
CA PRO A 373 19.27 13.14 -5.47
C PRO A 373 20.72 13.44 -5.87
N THR A 374 21.48 12.42 -6.26
CA THR A 374 22.71 12.60 -7.03
C THR A 374 22.30 12.63 -8.49
N PHE A 375 22.44 13.82 -9.09
CA PHE A 375 22.39 14.00 -10.53
C PHE A 375 23.78 13.66 -11.07
N ASP A 376 24.09 12.38 -11.13
CA ASP A 376 25.29 11.92 -11.84
C ASP A 376 25.05 11.94 -13.35
#